data_AF-A0A0D0J172-F1
#
_entry.id   AF-A0A0D0J172-F1
#
_cell.length_a   1.000
_cell.length_b   1.000
_cell.length_c   1.000
_cell.angle_alpha   90.00
_cell.angle_beta   90.00
_cell.angle_gamma   90.00
#
_symmetry.space_group_name_H-M   'P 1'
#
loop_
_entity.id
_entity.type
_entity.pdbx_description
1 polymer ?
#
loop_
_entity_poly.entity_id
_entity_poly.type
_entity_poly.pdbx_seq_one_letter_code
_entity_poly.pdbx_strand_id
1 'polypeptide(L)'
;MNAIALIAAKALPALSGSSLTYNPEKNVFLTCGYTSAAGNTYYKAIRISDRLAVYYNIGQGHTHTFLNGITLFGWDGKKARIIAQKSWGGYNWRVFSEFFAKEQSILMLKDFLIGQAKALGQRISEHQILSFSKEIIEQTQRKMLA
;
A
#
# COMPACT_ATOMS: atom_id res chain seq x y z
N MET A 1 5.27 -16.77 27.90
CA MET A 1 5.72 -15.70 26.97
C MET A 1 7.24 -15.65 26.99
N ASN A 2 7.90 -15.71 25.83
CA ASN A 2 9.36 -15.60 25.69
C ASN A 2 9.83 -14.20 26.16
N ALA A 3 10.95 -14.10 26.90
CA ALA A 3 11.50 -12.84 27.42
C ALA A 3 11.69 -11.77 26.33
N ILE A 4 12.07 -12.18 25.11
CA ILE A 4 12.20 -11.28 23.95
C ILE A 4 10.85 -10.64 23.57
N ALA A 5 9.75 -11.39 23.63
CA ALA A 5 8.42 -10.87 23.32
C ALA A 5 7.96 -9.83 24.36
N LEU A 6 8.32 -10.01 25.64
CA LEU A 6 8.03 -9.06 26.70
C LEU A 6 8.85 -7.76 26.55
N ILE A 7 10.12 -7.88 26.21
CA ILE A 7 11.00 -6.72 25.95
C ILE A 7 10.51 -5.95 24.73
N ALA A 8 10.18 -6.64 23.63
CA ALA A 8 9.66 -6.02 22.42
C ALA A 8 8.34 -5.28 22.69
N ALA A 9 7.40 -5.88 23.42
CA ALA A 9 6.13 -5.22 23.75
C ALA A 9 6.30 -3.96 24.61
N LYS A 10 7.32 -3.90 25.48
CA LYS A 10 7.61 -2.74 26.33
C LYS A 10 8.40 -1.64 25.60
N ALA A 11 9.40 -2.03 24.82
CA ALA A 11 10.27 -1.09 24.12
C ALA A 11 9.65 -0.55 22.82
N LEU A 12 8.81 -1.36 22.17
CA LEU A 12 8.10 -1.05 20.93
C LEU A 12 6.60 -1.26 21.14
N PRO A 13 5.95 -0.48 22.03
CA PRO A 13 4.54 -0.65 22.30
C PRO A 13 3.76 -0.40 21.00
N ALA A 14 2.97 -1.39 20.58
CA ALA A 14 2.03 -1.20 19.50
C ALA A 14 1.01 -0.13 19.95
N LEU A 15 1.01 1.03 19.28
CA LEU A 15 0.16 2.18 19.62
C LEU A 15 -1.34 1.85 19.55
N SER A 16 -1.71 0.81 18.80
CA SER A 16 -3.00 0.14 18.88
C SER A 16 -2.75 -1.35 19.10
N GLY A 17 -3.61 -2.04 19.86
CA GLY A 17 -3.57 -3.51 20.01
C GLY A 17 -3.81 -4.30 18.72
N SER A 18 -3.60 -3.68 17.55
CA SER A 18 -3.74 -4.28 16.23
C SER A 18 -2.46 -5.02 15.86
N SER A 19 -2.55 -6.34 15.65
CA SER A 19 -1.44 -7.11 15.10
C SER A 19 -1.32 -6.88 13.59
N LEU A 20 -0.08 -6.84 13.10
CA LEU A 20 0.26 -6.86 11.69
C LEU A 20 0.78 -8.26 11.34
N THR A 21 0.19 -8.93 10.37
CA THR A 21 0.65 -10.24 9.90
C THR A 21 1.48 -10.07 8.64
N TYR A 22 2.70 -10.58 8.61
CA TYR A 22 3.53 -10.57 7.41
C TYR A 22 3.32 -11.83 6.58
N ASN A 23 3.03 -11.67 5.29
CA ASN A 23 3.01 -12.76 4.30
C ASN A 23 4.33 -12.73 3.50
N PRO A 24 5.25 -13.68 3.76
CA PRO A 24 6.57 -13.72 3.13
C PRO A 24 6.55 -14.13 1.66
N GLU A 25 5.52 -14.86 1.21
CA GLU A 25 5.39 -15.27 -0.19
C GLU A 25 5.08 -14.06 -1.07
N LYS A 26 4.21 -13.19 -0.58
CA LYS A 26 3.70 -12.03 -1.31
C LYS A 26 4.43 -10.72 -0.99
N ASN A 27 5.35 -10.73 -0.02
CA ASN A 27 6.06 -9.55 0.50
C ASN A 27 5.07 -8.43 0.87
N VAL A 28 4.12 -8.76 1.75
CA VAL A 28 3.03 -7.86 2.11
C VAL A 28 2.66 -8.01 3.57
N PHE A 29 2.40 -6.89 4.22
CA PHE A 29 1.88 -6.85 5.57
C PHE A 29 0.36 -6.69 5.54
N LEU A 30 -0.35 -7.44 6.37
CA LEU A 30 -1.80 -7.36 6.51
C LEU A 30 -2.15 -6.80 7.88
N THR A 31 -3.00 -5.78 7.91
CA THR A 31 -3.55 -5.30 9.18
C THR A 31 -4.58 -6.30 9.71
N CYS A 32 -4.83 -6.29 11.02
CA CYS A 32 -6.06 -6.86 11.55
C CYS A 32 -7.26 -6.33 10.75
N GLY A 33 -8.14 -7.26 10.36
CA GLY A 33 -9.40 -6.93 9.72
C GLY A 33 -10.50 -6.65 10.73
N TYR A 34 -11.52 -5.92 10.30
CA TYR A 34 -12.80 -5.79 10.99
C TYR A 34 -13.90 -6.41 10.11
N THR A 35 -14.78 -7.20 10.71
CA THR A 35 -15.94 -7.80 10.03
C THR A 35 -17.19 -7.00 10.36
N SER A 36 -17.89 -6.53 9.33
CA SER A 36 -19.14 -5.79 9.50
C SER A 36 -20.30 -6.69 9.91
N ALA A 37 -21.40 -6.09 10.39
CA ALA A 37 -22.64 -6.80 10.68
C ALA A 37 -23.21 -7.56 9.47
N ALA A 38 -22.88 -7.12 8.25
CA ALA A 38 -23.25 -7.79 7.00
C ALA A 38 -22.30 -8.95 6.62
N GLY A 39 -21.33 -9.29 7.46
CA GLY A 39 -20.39 -10.41 7.25
C GLY A 39 -19.19 -10.10 6.35
N ASN A 40 -19.01 -8.85 5.91
CA ASN A 40 -17.87 -8.46 5.06
C ASN A 40 -16.66 -8.10 5.93
N THR A 41 -15.48 -8.64 5.61
CA THR A 41 -14.24 -8.37 6.35
C THR A 41 -13.38 -7.36 5.62
N TYR A 42 -12.89 -6.34 6.33
CA TYR A 42 -12.09 -5.25 5.75
C TYR A 42 -10.73 -5.17 6.41
N TYR A 43 -9.67 -5.14 5.61
CA TYR A 43 -8.29 -5.01 6.09
C TYR A 43 -7.44 -4.25 5.06
N LYS A 44 -6.22 -3.92 5.43
CA LYS A 44 -5.24 -3.31 4.52
C LYS A 44 -4.13 -4.29 4.21
N ALA A 45 -3.79 -4.38 2.94
CA ALA A 45 -2.55 -5.01 2.48
C ALA A 45 -1.53 -3.90 2.20
N ILE A 46 -0.38 -3.97 2.85
CA ILE A 46 0.63 -2.92 2.88
C ILE A 46 1.91 -3.46 2.26
N ARG A 47 2.35 -2.82 1.17
CA ARG A 47 3.65 -3.05 0.56
C ARG A 47 4.54 -1.83 0.79
N ILE A 48 5.82 -2.03 1.07
CA ILE A 48 6.75 -0.97 1.47
C ILE A 48 8.06 -1.13 0.69
N SER A 49 8.67 -0.02 0.31
CA SER A 49 10.07 0.10 -0.11
C SER A 49 10.72 1.26 0.63
N ASP A 50 12.00 1.52 0.34
CA ASP A 50 12.76 2.63 0.94
C ASP A 50 12.18 4.01 0.64
N ARG A 51 11.34 4.13 -0.40
CA ARG A 51 10.84 5.41 -0.92
C ARG A 51 9.34 5.59 -0.78
N LEU A 52 8.57 4.49 -0.79
CA LEU A 52 7.11 4.55 -0.77
C LEU A 52 6.44 3.36 -0.09
N ALA A 53 5.17 3.54 0.30
CA ALA A 53 4.28 2.51 0.76
C ALA A 53 3.00 2.55 -0.06
N VAL A 54 2.48 1.38 -0.36
CA VAL A 54 1.21 1.18 -1.03
C VAL A 54 0.27 0.48 -0.08
N TYR A 55 -0.83 1.14 0.25
CA TYR A 55 -1.92 0.55 1.02
C TYR A 55 -3.03 0.16 0.05
N TYR A 56 -3.33 -1.13 -0.01
CA TYR A 56 -4.52 -1.65 -0.67
C TYR A 56 -5.60 -1.85 0.37
N ASN A 57 -6.70 -1.09 0.26
CA ASN A 57 -7.88 -1.29 1.10
C ASN A 57 -8.67 -2.47 0.51
N ILE A 58 -8.69 -3.59 1.22
CA ILE A 58 -9.31 -4.83 0.78
C ILE A 58 -10.62 -5.04 1.52
N GLY A 59 -11.68 -5.34 0.77
CA GLY A 59 -12.94 -5.86 1.32
C GLY A 59 -13.12 -7.30 0.89
N GLN A 60 -13.31 -8.22 1.81
CA GLN A 60 -13.61 -9.61 1.54
C GLN A 60 -15.09 -9.85 1.86
N GLY A 61 -15.90 -9.98 0.81
CA GLY A 61 -17.29 -10.39 0.95
C GLY A 61 -17.45 -11.89 0.76
N HIS A 62 -18.71 -12.33 0.70
CA HIS A 62 -19.04 -13.75 0.57
C HIS A 62 -18.52 -14.35 -0.76
N THR A 63 -18.77 -13.69 -1.89
CA THR A 63 -18.44 -14.21 -3.23
C THR A 63 -17.10 -13.67 -3.76
N HIS A 64 -16.76 -12.43 -3.44
CA HIS A 64 -15.63 -11.74 -4.04
C HIS A 64 -14.77 -11.03 -3.00
N THR A 65 -13.48 -10.93 -3.31
CA THR A 65 -12.57 -9.96 -2.69
C THR A 65 -12.53 -8.72 -3.57
N PHE A 66 -12.61 -7.56 -2.94
CA PHE A 66 -12.75 -6.26 -3.56
C PHE A 66 -11.55 -5.38 -3.26
N LEU A 67 -11.12 -4.61 -4.26
CA LEU A 67 -10.19 -3.50 -4.07
C LEU A 67 -11.01 -2.23 -3.82
N ASN A 68 -11.14 -1.83 -2.56
CA ASN A 68 -11.92 -0.64 -2.17
C ASN A 68 -11.11 0.65 -2.33
N GLY A 69 -9.79 0.56 -2.39
CA GLY A 69 -8.95 1.74 -2.62
C GLY A 69 -7.45 1.46 -2.59
N ILE A 70 -6.70 2.42 -3.10
CA ILE A 70 -5.24 2.48 -3.00
C ILE A 70 -4.87 3.81 -2.35
N THR A 71 -3.91 3.77 -1.43
CA THR A 71 -3.26 4.98 -0.91
C THR A 71 -1.75 4.83 -1.05
N LEU A 72 -1.13 5.80 -1.74
CA LEU A 72 0.32 5.88 -1.85
C LEU A 72 0.85 6.85 -0.81
N PHE A 73 1.89 6.43 -0.10
CA PHE A 73 2.64 7.27 0.80
C PHE A 73 4.05 7.49 0.26
N GLY A 74 4.56 8.71 0.37
CA GLY A 74 5.95 9.09 0.09
C GLY A 74 6.65 9.59 1.36
N TRP A 75 7.96 9.41 1.45
CA TRP A 75 8.77 9.82 2.60
C TRP A 75 9.36 11.18 2.27
N ASP A 76 9.10 12.19 3.10
CA ASP A 76 9.73 13.51 2.97
C ASP A 76 11.06 13.60 3.75
N GLY A 77 11.61 12.47 4.17
CA GLY A 77 12.79 12.37 5.04
C GLY A 77 12.50 12.47 6.54
N LYS A 78 11.25 12.79 6.95
CA LYS A 78 10.85 12.85 8.37
C LYS A 78 9.60 12.02 8.67
N LYS A 79 8.62 12.05 7.77
CA LYS A 79 7.34 11.35 7.92
C LYS A 79 6.81 10.85 6.60
N ALA A 80 6.00 9.79 6.66
CA ALA A 80 5.18 9.38 5.54
C ALA A 80 4.08 10.42 5.29
N ARG A 81 3.88 10.80 4.02
CA ARG A 81 2.78 11.67 3.56
C ARG A 81 1.99 10.97 2.48
N ILE A 82 0.67 11.15 2.47
CA ILE A 82 -0.15 10.69 1.35
C ILE A 82 0.22 11.51 0.11
N ILE A 83 0.59 10.82 -0.97
CA ILE A 83 0.93 11.44 -2.26
C ILE A 83 -0.14 11.18 -3.32
N ALA A 84 -0.93 10.12 -3.16
CA ALA A 84 -2.08 9.83 -4.01
C ALA A 84 -3.08 8.91 -3.29
N GLN A 85 -4.36 9.06 -3.58
CA GLN A 85 -5.42 8.18 -3.08
C GLN A 85 -6.47 7.95 -4.17
N LYS A 86 -6.95 6.71 -4.29
CA LYS A 86 -8.02 6.33 -5.20
C LYS A 86 -8.95 5.33 -4.51
N SER A 87 -10.25 5.47 -4.70
CA SER A 87 -11.28 4.62 -4.08
C SER A 87 -12.22 4.03 -5.11
N TRP A 88 -12.73 2.84 -4.81
CA TRP A 88 -13.74 2.13 -5.58
C TRP A 88 -14.84 1.64 -4.64
N GLY A 89 -16.08 1.68 -5.12
CA GLY A 89 -17.27 1.33 -4.34
C GLY A 89 -18.56 1.65 -5.10
N GLY A 90 -19.69 1.23 -4.56
CA GLY A 90 -21.00 1.41 -5.21
C GLY A 90 -21.01 0.81 -6.62
N TYR A 91 -21.46 1.59 -7.60
CA TYR A 91 -21.53 1.17 -9.01
C TYR A 91 -20.15 0.99 -9.70
N ASN A 92 -19.06 1.47 -9.11
CA ASN A 92 -17.70 1.34 -9.64
C ASN A 92 -16.84 0.42 -8.77
N TRP A 93 -17.46 -0.60 -8.16
CA TRP A 93 -16.74 -1.62 -7.41
C TRP A 93 -15.75 -2.37 -8.30
N ARG A 94 -14.69 -2.91 -7.69
CA ARG A 94 -13.64 -3.66 -8.40
C ARG A 94 -13.33 -4.94 -7.66
N VAL A 95 -13.36 -6.08 -8.36
CA VAL A 95 -12.75 -7.32 -7.86
C VAL A 95 -11.25 -7.06 -7.68
N PHE A 96 -10.71 -7.50 -6.56
CA PHE A 96 -9.29 -7.42 -6.31
C PHE A 96 -8.50 -8.27 -7.31
N SER A 97 -7.50 -7.65 -7.93
CA SER A 97 -6.50 -8.30 -8.77
C SER A 97 -5.15 -7.66 -8.45
N GLU A 98 -4.13 -8.48 -8.16
CA GLU A 98 -2.78 -7.97 -7.90
C GLU A 98 -2.23 -7.19 -9.10
N PHE A 99 -2.53 -7.65 -10.32
CA PHE A 99 -2.14 -6.98 -11.55
C PHE A 99 -2.78 -5.59 -11.65
N PHE A 100 -4.11 -5.52 -11.51
CA PHE A 100 -4.83 -4.24 -11.59
C PHE A 100 -4.40 -3.29 -10.48
N ALA A 101 -4.26 -3.78 -9.24
CA ALA A 101 -3.83 -2.97 -8.12
C ALA A 101 -2.41 -2.40 -8.33
N LYS A 102 -1.49 -3.20 -8.87
CA LYS A 102 -0.14 -2.77 -9.25
C LYS A 102 -0.19 -1.70 -10.34
N GLU A 103 -0.93 -1.95 -11.43
CA GLU A 103 -1.04 -1.02 -12.55
C GLU A 103 -1.61 0.33 -12.09
N GLN A 104 -2.67 0.34 -11.30
CA GLN A 104 -3.24 1.58 -10.76
C GLN A 104 -2.25 2.31 -9.84
N SER A 105 -1.45 1.58 -9.07
CA SER A 105 -0.40 2.19 -8.23
C SER A 105 0.69 2.87 -9.08
N ILE A 106 1.08 2.26 -10.20
CA ILE A 106 2.05 2.83 -11.15
C ILE A 106 1.51 4.13 -11.75
N LEU A 107 0.27 4.12 -12.21
CA LEU A 107 -0.37 5.30 -12.79
C LEU A 107 -0.51 6.44 -11.76
N MET A 108 -0.92 6.12 -10.53
CA MET A 108 -1.01 7.10 -9.45
C MET A 108 0.35 7.73 -9.12
N LEU A 109 1.44 6.95 -9.08
CA LEU A 109 2.78 7.49 -8.85
C LEU A 109 3.26 8.32 -10.04
N LYS A 110 2.98 7.87 -11.27
CA LYS A 110 3.29 8.62 -12.50
C LYS A 110 2.67 10.01 -12.46
N ASP A 111 1.37 10.09 -12.17
CA ASP A 111 0.62 11.35 -12.15
C ASP A 111 1.16 12.29 -11.06
N PHE A 112 1.49 11.75 -9.88
CA PHE A 112 2.14 12.51 -8.82
C PHE A 112 3.50 13.09 -9.28
N LEU A 113 4.36 12.27 -9.89
CA LEU A 113 5.67 12.71 -10.36
C LEU A 113 5.60 13.71 -11.52
N ILE A 114 4.60 13.59 -12.40
CA ILE A 114 4.31 14.62 -13.42
C ILE A 114 3.98 15.95 -12.74
N GLY A 115 3.16 15.93 -11.69
CA GLY A 115 2.86 17.11 -10.87
C GLY A 115 4.11 17.73 -10.26
N GLN A 116 4.97 16.91 -9.66
CA GLN A 116 6.23 17.36 -9.07
C GLN A 116 7.20 17.93 -10.11
N ALA A 117 7.34 17.30 -11.27
CA ALA A 117 8.21 17.79 -12.34
C ALA A 117 7.76 19.18 -12.83
N LYS A 118 6.45 19.38 -13.02
CA LYS A 118 5.87 20.67 -13.38
C LYS A 118 6.15 21.73 -12.31
N ALA A 119 5.95 21.41 -11.04
CA ALA A 119 6.19 22.32 -9.93
C ALA A 119 7.68 22.74 -9.82
N LEU A 120 8.60 21.87 -10.24
CA LEU A 120 10.05 22.13 -10.25
C LEU A 120 10.55 22.76 -11.56
N GLY A 121 9.67 23.04 -12.53
CA GLY A 121 10.05 23.56 -13.85
C GLY A 121 10.86 22.58 -14.69
N GLN A 122 10.82 21.29 -14.38
CA GLN A 122 11.58 20.25 -15.07
C GLN A 122 10.79 19.67 -16.23
N ARG A 123 11.44 19.51 -17.39
CA ARG A 123 10.85 18.85 -18.56
C ARG A 123 11.37 17.42 -18.67
N ILE A 124 10.60 16.47 -18.12
CA ILE A 124 10.88 15.03 -18.20
C ILE A 124 9.81 14.40 -19.08
N SER A 125 10.19 13.45 -19.94
CA SER A 125 9.22 12.76 -20.79
C SER A 125 8.30 11.86 -19.95
N GLU A 126 7.02 11.75 -20.37
CA GLU A 126 6.06 10.89 -19.68
C GLU A 126 6.50 9.43 -19.68
N HIS A 127 7.17 8.97 -20.75
CA HIS A 127 7.73 7.62 -20.83
C HIS A 127 8.79 7.36 -19.75
N GLN A 128 9.69 8.32 -19.52
CA GLN A 128 10.69 8.20 -18.44
C GLN A 128 10.02 8.16 -17.06
N ILE A 129 9.04 9.02 -16.81
CA ILE A 129 8.30 9.02 -15.54
C ILE A 129 7.54 7.71 -15.35
N LEU A 130 6.89 7.19 -16.40
CA LEU A 130 6.17 5.91 -16.34
C LEU A 130 7.12 4.75 -16.05
N SER A 131 8.26 4.69 -16.74
CA SER A 131 9.28 3.66 -16.56
C SER A 131 9.83 3.67 -15.13
N PHE A 132 10.15 4.86 -14.62
CA PHE A 132 10.60 5.05 -13.24
C PHE A 132 9.52 4.68 -12.23
N SER A 133 8.26 5.09 -12.47
CA SER A 133 7.14 4.75 -11.59
C SER A 133 6.92 3.24 -11.50
N LYS A 134 7.08 2.52 -12.63
CA LYS A 134 7.01 1.05 -12.67
C LYS A 134 8.11 0.42 -11.81
N GLU A 135 9.35 0.86 -11.97
CA GLU A 135 10.49 0.35 -11.19
C GLU A 135 10.26 0.55 -9.69
N ILE A 136 9.84 1.76 -9.30
CA ILE A 136 9.64 2.12 -7.91
C ILE A 136 8.48 1.33 -7.26
N ILE A 137 7.37 1.12 -7.96
CA ILE A 137 6.28 0.24 -7.46
C ILE A 137 6.76 -1.22 -7.38
N GLU A 138 7.55 -1.68 -8.35
CA GLU A 138 8.11 -3.04 -8.33
C GLU A 138 9.02 -3.30 -7.13
N GLN A 139 9.78 -2.30 -6.68
CA GLN A 139 10.60 -2.42 -5.48
C GLN A 139 9.76 -2.76 -4.25
N THR A 140 8.52 -2.28 -4.14
CA THR A 140 7.62 -2.64 -3.01
C THR A 140 7.17 -4.10 -3.04
N GLN A 141 7.33 -4.78 -4.19
CA GLN A 141 6.92 -6.17 -4.39
C GLN A 141 8.10 -7.14 -4.30
N ARG A 142 9.34 -6.65 -4.46
CA ARG A 142 10.54 -7.48 -4.33
C ARG A 142 10.71 -7.91 -2.88
N LYS A 143 10.96 -9.21 -2.68
CA LYS A 143 11.36 -9.72 -1.37
C LYS A 143 12.66 -9.03 -0.97
N MET A 144 12.70 -8.47 0.24
CA MET A 144 13.98 -8.12 0.84
C MET A 144 14.69 -9.45 1.12
N LEU A 145 15.73 -9.75 0.33
CA LEU A 145 16.66 -10.82 0.67
C LEU A 145 17.38 -10.36 1.93
N ALA A 146 17.18 -11.11 3.03
CA ALA A 146 17.91 -10.92 4.27
C ALA A 146 19.34 -11.48 4.14
#